data_AF-A0A2V1AX43-F1
#
_entry.id   AF-A0A2V1AX43-F1
#
_cell.length_a   1.000
_cell.length_b   1.000
_cell.length_c   1.000
_cell.angle_alpha   90.00
_cell.angle_beta   90.00
_cell.angle_gamma   90.00
#
_symmetry.space_group_name_H-M   'P 1'
#
loop_
_entity.id
_entity.type
_entity.pdbx_description
1 polymer ?
#
loop_
_entity_poly.entity_id
_entity_poly.type
_entity_poly.pdbx_seq_one_letter_code
_entity_poly.pdbx_strand_id
1 'polypeptide(L)'
;MTLSISLKELTLVGFHDFVHEDMDGQLRHVFYSLHTPQMEPLYVSETVFTTSTLSFGKVTLPRLPSQLFHVVVKLWYKTETQDSWILYYEAVVDLRRLVMLRKPFRELDDESLIENSIVWCFDEKEYTLPENVRDKRVMQSDRRTSVTRGRNVPKQSYTMDDIRHLTSLDTGIKELTLSNIKLSQQIDGVLDSIKGKVSQHDPEVSRALKFRIHNLHRYINKQRNNNDTLSSKVYERKVLIGNLNRALEDHFPPFKDLCEGQLEYVTSQIDPIHESLSAAIYPELIVSLKAVGGVIAEAFHIEPRTGAGKFSILGTEFPSSTKDLLEVCYNPTKQLHSESEEYSHAELPTTIDKVNAGLSYIVATMLILADILGVSLNYTMKYFGSRSTLVDHLSAPSGGNSKSVKVIYPLYFDVRHTEKTTDRAGRKQLKNLKFEQGLYLLNRNLVTLMSAASNLYLQLYHDGKIHLTMPSESVDNLLWNLKSLLLFMTASYKAQEASDT
;
A
#
# COMPACT_ATOMS: atom_id res chain seq x y z
N MET A 1 63.78 -9.78 28.00
CA MET A 1 63.53 -8.33 28.07
C MET A 1 62.15 -8.17 28.67
N THR A 2 62.05 -7.54 29.83
CA THR A 2 60.79 -7.35 30.55
C THR A 2 59.93 -6.32 29.82
N LEU A 3 58.70 -6.69 29.47
CA LEU A 3 57.70 -5.76 28.95
C LEU A 3 57.50 -4.63 29.96
N SER A 4 57.64 -3.38 29.51
CA SER A 4 57.36 -2.19 30.32
C SER A 4 55.86 -1.88 30.26
N ILE A 5 55.02 -2.81 30.72
CA ILE A 5 53.57 -2.60 30.80
C ILE A 5 53.31 -1.74 32.04
N SER A 6 52.62 -0.62 31.85
CA SER A 6 52.20 0.29 32.91
C SER A 6 50.75 0.03 33.27
N LEU A 7 50.43 -0.06 34.56
CA LEU A 7 49.03 -0.12 35.05
C LEU A 7 48.15 1.04 34.57
N LYS A 8 48.76 2.16 34.14
CA LYS A 8 48.02 3.31 33.61
C LYS A 8 47.35 3.02 32.27
N GLU A 9 47.84 2.02 31.54
CA GLU A 9 47.37 1.62 30.20
C GLU A 9 46.39 0.44 30.28
N LEU A 10 46.01 0.01 31.50
CA LEU A 10 45.06 -1.08 31.70
C LEU A 10 43.68 -0.63 31.24
N THR A 11 43.15 -1.26 30.20
CA THR A 11 41.84 -0.93 29.64
C THR A 11 40.76 -1.87 30.15
N LEU A 12 41.07 -3.16 30.34
CA LEU A 12 40.10 -4.17 30.73
C LEU A 12 40.80 -5.38 31.39
N VAL A 13 40.11 -6.05 32.33
CA VAL A 13 40.51 -7.36 32.86
C VAL A 13 39.39 -8.36 32.57
N GLY A 14 39.73 -9.43 31.84
CA GLY A 14 38.87 -10.55 31.51
C GLY A 14 39.22 -11.78 32.33
N PHE A 15 38.24 -12.66 32.53
CA PHE A 15 38.38 -13.89 33.30
C PHE A 15 37.80 -15.04 32.46
N HIS A 16 38.65 -16.02 32.13
CA HIS A 16 38.31 -17.15 31.27
C HIS A 16 37.99 -18.39 32.10
N ASP A 17 36.82 -18.97 31.79
CA ASP A 17 36.27 -20.23 32.31
C ASP A 17 36.51 -20.48 33.81
N PHE A 18 35.85 -19.65 34.63
CA PHE A 18 35.93 -19.73 36.08
C PHE A 18 34.85 -20.67 36.64
N VAL A 19 35.12 -21.98 36.58
CA VAL A 19 34.22 -23.06 37.01
C VAL A 19 34.53 -23.46 38.45
N HIS A 20 33.51 -23.45 39.32
CA HIS A 20 33.62 -23.94 40.70
C HIS A 20 32.98 -25.34 40.74
N GLU A 21 33.72 -26.33 41.23
CA GLU A 21 33.34 -27.76 41.23
C GLU A 21 32.06 -28.13 42.01
N ASP A 22 31.46 -27.21 42.79
CA ASP A 22 30.33 -27.51 43.70
C ASP A 22 29.00 -26.80 43.34
N MET A 23 28.87 -26.19 42.16
CA MET A 23 27.76 -25.24 41.91
C MET A 23 27.05 -25.44 40.57
N ASP A 24 26.04 -26.32 40.58
CA ASP A 24 25.06 -26.52 39.50
C ASP A 24 24.29 -25.23 39.18
N GLY A 25 24.65 -24.56 38.08
CA GLY A 25 23.75 -23.70 37.29
C GLY A 25 23.18 -22.42 37.94
N GLN A 26 23.59 -22.01 39.14
CA GLN A 26 23.07 -20.80 39.77
C GLN A 26 23.71 -19.50 39.25
N LEU A 27 22.86 -18.49 39.02
CA LEU A 27 23.24 -17.12 38.65
C LEU A 27 24.10 -16.49 39.75
N ARG A 28 25.25 -15.93 39.37
CA ARG A 28 26.24 -15.36 40.31
C ARG A 28 26.30 -13.84 40.15
N HIS A 29 26.26 -13.11 41.26
CA HIS A 29 26.78 -11.75 41.29
C HIS A 29 28.29 -11.83 41.51
N VAL A 30 29.08 -11.20 40.65
CA VAL A 30 30.54 -11.25 40.72
C VAL A 30 31.12 -9.86 40.54
N PHE A 31 32.09 -9.47 41.38
CA PHE A 31 32.94 -8.30 41.13
C PHE A 31 34.39 -8.65 41.43
N TYR A 32 35.33 -7.92 40.85
CA TYR A 32 36.74 -8.03 41.22
C TYR A 32 37.26 -6.73 41.82
N SER A 33 38.32 -6.88 42.59
CA SER A 33 39.04 -5.77 43.19
C SER A 33 40.53 -5.91 42.92
N LEU A 34 41.17 -4.79 42.58
CA LEU A 34 42.60 -4.69 42.40
C LEU A 34 43.20 -4.04 43.64
N HIS A 35 44.24 -4.64 44.18
CA HIS A 35 44.94 -4.14 45.36
C HIS A 35 46.43 -3.97 45.09
N THR A 36 47.06 -3.04 45.82
CA THR A 36 48.51 -2.98 45.92
C THR A 36 49.06 -4.23 46.64
N PRO A 37 50.37 -4.52 46.56
CA PRO A 37 51.01 -5.55 47.37
C PRO A 37 50.80 -5.36 48.88
N GLN A 38 50.53 -4.13 49.32
CA GLN A 38 50.21 -3.75 50.70
C GLN A 38 48.71 -3.92 51.04
N MET A 39 47.91 -4.55 50.17
CA MET A 39 46.46 -4.75 50.33
C MET A 39 45.63 -3.45 50.36
N GLU A 40 46.12 -2.35 49.77
CA GLU A 40 45.32 -1.14 49.59
C GLU A 40 44.48 -1.23 48.31
N PRO A 41 43.16 -0.94 48.37
CA PRO A 41 42.29 -1.05 47.20
C PRO A 41 42.62 0.04 46.18
N LEU A 42 43.06 -0.37 45.00
CA LEU A 42 43.30 0.51 43.85
C LEU A 42 42.03 0.73 43.04
N TYR A 43 41.22 -0.33 42.91
CA TYR A 43 40.02 -0.32 42.09
C TYR A 43 39.05 -1.42 42.52
N VAL A 44 37.77 -1.10 42.43
CA VAL A 44 36.67 -2.06 42.60
C VAL A 44 35.82 -1.98 41.33
N SER A 45 35.60 -3.12 40.70
CA SER A 45 34.81 -3.22 39.48
C SER A 45 33.32 -3.08 39.75
N GLU A 46 32.55 -2.91 38.67
CA GLU A 46 31.11 -3.15 38.72
C GLU A 46 30.78 -4.62 39.03
N THR A 47 29.57 -4.86 39.49
CA THR A 47 29.02 -6.21 39.72
C THR A 47 28.39 -6.74 38.43
N VAL A 48 28.86 -7.89 37.95
CA VAL A 48 28.38 -8.57 36.74
C VAL A 48 27.59 -9.82 37.11
N PHE A 49 26.58 -10.14 36.31
CA PHE A 49 25.72 -11.31 36.43
C PHE A 49 26.02 -12.28 35.29
N THR A 50 26.56 -13.47 35.59
CA THR A 50 26.88 -14.45 34.54
C THR A 50 26.98 -15.88 35.09
N THR A 51 26.90 -16.86 34.20
CA THR A 51 27.01 -18.30 34.50
C THR A 51 28.32 -18.94 33.98
N SER A 52 29.06 -18.30 33.06
CA SER A 52 30.24 -18.94 32.43
C SER A 52 31.42 -18.00 32.19
N THR A 53 31.25 -16.91 31.44
CA THR A 53 32.36 -15.97 31.12
C THR A 53 32.14 -14.60 31.77
N LEU A 54 33.21 -14.08 32.37
CA LEU A 54 33.21 -12.83 33.14
C LEU A 54 33.96 -11.76 32.36
N SER A 55 33.21 -10.82 31.79
CA SER A 55 33.75 -9.60 31.19
C SER A 55 33.26 -8.37 31.95
N PHE A 56 34.18 -7.55 32.40
CA PHE A 56 33.90 -6.30 33.11
C PHE A 56 34.10 -5.08 32.20
N GLY A 57 33.48 -3.96 32.52
CA GLY A 57 33.66 -2.69 31.84
C GLY A 57 35.09 -2.13 31.89
N LYS A 58 35.29 -1.01 31.19
CA LYS A 58 36.61 -0.37 31.07
C LYS A 58 37.13 0.10 32.43
N VAL A 59 38.39 -0.18 32.71
CA VAL A 59 39.08 0.21 33.94
C VAL A 59 39.69 1.59 33.76
N THR A 60 39.39 2.51 34.68
CA THR A 60 40.10 3.78 34.78
C THR A 60 40.71 3.86 36.17
N LEU A 61 42.03 3.80 36.27
CA LEU A 61 42.76 3.85 37.55
C LEU A 61 43.23 5.28 37.85
N PRO A 62 42.55 6.05 38.72
CA PRO A 62 43.04 7.34 39.13
C PRO A 62 44.22 7.19 40.09
N ARG A 63 45.36 7.83 39.75
CA ARG A 63 46.58 7.95 40.57
C ARG A 63 47.21 6.61 41.01
N LEU A 64 48.02 6.05 40.13
CA LEU A 64 48.92 4.95 40.46
C LEU A 64 50.26 5.47 40.98
N PRO A 65 50.77 4.95 42.12
CA PRO A 65 52.18 5.08 42.48
C PRO A 65 53.08 4.68 41.30
N SER A 66 54.10 5.49 41.03
CA SER A 66 55.08 5.17 39.99
C SER A 66 55.72 3.81 40.29
N GLN A 67 55.73 2.89 39.31
CA GLN A 67 56.39 1.58 39.36
C GLN A 67 55.68 0.45 40.13
N LEU A 68 54.34 0.41 40.15
CA LEU A 68 53.61 -0.81 40.51
C LEU A 68 53.68 -1.84 39.38
N PHE A 69 54.27 -2.99 39.67
CA PHE A 69 54.34 -4.14 38.76
C PHE A 69 53.66 -5.39 39.35
N HIS A 70 53.45 -5.41 40.65
CA HIS A 70 52.76 -6.48 41.36
C HIS A 70 51.37 -5.99 41.75
N VAL A 71 50.35 -6.74 41.36
CA VAL A 71 48.94 -6.45 41.64
C VAL A 71 48.30 -7.68 42.22
N VAL A 72 47.48 -7.50 43.26
CA VAL A 72 46.65 -8.57 43.80
C VAL A 72 45.25 -8.41 43.22
N VAL A 73 44.78 -9.42 42.50
CA VAL A 73 43.43 -9.50 41.97
C VAL A 73 42.61 -10.41 42.86
N LYS A 74 41.50 -9.89 43.40
CA LYS A 74 40.53 -10.65 44.20
C LYS A 74 39.20 -10.68 43.49
N LEU A 75 38.69 -11.87 43.20
CA LEU A 75 37.39 -12.12 42.62
C LEU A 75 36.42 -12.52 43.72
N TRP A 76 35.36 -11.75 43.88
CA TRP A 76 34.32 -11.93 44.89
C TRP A 76 33.04 -12.34 44.21
N TYR A 77 32.31 -13.26 44.83
CA TYR A 77 31.00 -13.67 44.34
C TYR A 77 29.96 -13.71 45.45
N LYS A 78 28.70 -13.64 45.04
CA LYS A 78 27.52 -13.76 45.87
C LYS A 78 26.46 -14.54 45.10
N THR A 79 25.95 -15.60 45.71
CA THR A 79 24.83 -16.39 45.20
C THR A 79 23.51 -15.72 45.59
N GLU A 80 22.45 -15.89 44.80
CA GLU A 80 21.12 -15.33 45.10
C GLU A 80 20.57 -15.76 46.49
N THR A 81 20.99 -16.94 46.98
CA THR A 81 20.57 -17.51 48.26
C THR A 81 21.38 -17.02 49.47
N GLN A 82 22.55 -16.40 49.28
CA GLN A 82 23.43 -15.95 50.35
C GLN A 82 23.56 -14.44 50.33
N ASP A 83 23.41 -13.77 51.48
CA ASP A 83 23.49 -12.31 51.54
C ASP A 83 24.93 -11.77 51.66
N SER A 84 25.90 -12.62 52.00
CA SER A 84 27.32 -12.28 52.18
C SER A 84 28.18 -12.55 50.93
N TRP A 85 29.14 -11.67 50.67
CA TRP A 85 30.16 -11.86 49.62
C TRP A 85 31.25 -12.83 50.08
N ILE A 86 31.60 -13.78 49.23
CA ILE A 86 32.65 -14.78 49.46
C ILE A 86 33.79 -14.55 48.47
N LEU A 87 35.03 -14.71 48.94
CA LEU A 87 36.22 -14.64 48.09
C LEU A 87 36.34 -15.94 47.31
N TYR A 88 36.27 -15.86 45.98
CA TYR A 88 36.37 -17.02 45.10
C TYR A 88 37.81 -17.29 44.64
N TYR A 89 38.50 -16.22 44.24
CA TYR A 89 39.83 -16.34 43.65
C TYR A 89 40.71 -15.18 44.08
N GLU A 90 41.94 -15.47 44.48
CA GLU A 90 42.97 -14.50 44.81
C GLU A 90 44.24 -14.85 44.04
N ALA A 91 44.71 -13.91 43.21
CA ALA A 91 45.94 -14.09 42.44
C ALA A 91 46.85 -12.87 42.59
N VAL A 92 48.12 -13.13 42.87
CA VAL A 92 49.18 -12.13 42.83
C VAL A 92 49.84 -12.19 41.46
N VAL A 93 49.68 -11.13 40.67
CA VAL A 93 50.15 -11.07 39.29
C VAL A 93 51.29 -10.06 39.16
N ASP A 94 52.43 -10.53 38.67
CA ASP A 94 53.51 -9.67 38.19
C ASP A 94 53.27 -9.33 36.71
N LEU A 95 52.92 -8.09 36.44
CA LEU A 95 52.58 -7.58 35.11
C LEU A 95 53.75 -7.68 34.12
N ARG A 96 54.99 -7.78 34.60
CA ARG A 96 56.19 -7.94 33.74
C ARG A 96 56.30 -9.33 33.13
N ARG A 97 55.62 -10.31 33.70
CA ARG A 97 55.65 -11.71 33.28
C ARG A 97 54.55 -12.06 32.28
N LEU A 98 53.67 -11.11 31.98
CA LEU A 98 52.57 -11.31 31.03
C LEU A 98 53.09 -11.54 29.61
N VAL A 99 52.44 -12.44 28.87
CA VAL A 99 52.72 -12.74 27.47
C VAL A 99 51.50 -12.38 26.62
N MET A 100 51.76 -11.82 25.44
CA MET A 100 50.73 -11.40 24.49
C MET A 100 50.10 -12.59 23.76
N LEU A 101 48.77 -12.58 23.68
CA LEU A 101 47.98 -13.55 22.91
C LEU A 101 47.92 -13.13 21.42
N ARG A 102 47.97 -14.11 20.50
CA ARG A 102 47.88 -13.85 19.05
C ARG A 102 46.47 -13.47 18.57
N LYS A 103 45.46 -13.95 19.28
CA LYS A 103 44.03 -13.75 19.00
C LYS A 103 43.34 -13.31 20.29
N PRO A 104 42.23 -12.56 20.20
CA PRO A 104 41.45 -12.22 21.39
C PRO A 104 40.91 -13.48 22.06
N PHE A 105 40.81 -13.49 23.38
CA PHE A 105 40.47 -14.65 24.21
C PHE A 105 39.07 -15.18 23.92
N ARG A 106 38.20 -14.35 23.34
CA ARG A 106 36.85 -14.74 22.88
C ARG A 106 36.85 -15.59 21.61
N GLU A 107 37.96 -15.60 20.86
CA GLU A 107 38.15 -16.38 19.62
C GLU A 107 39.09 -17.57 19.82
N LEU A 108 39.52 -17.82 21.07
CA LEU A 108 40.32 -18.99 21.43
C LEU A 108 39.38 -20.15 21.75
N ASP A 109 39.70 -21.34 21.24
CA ASP A 109 39.00 -22.56 21.63
C ASP A 109 39.24 -22.82 23.13
N ASP A 110 38.25 -23.36 23.86
CA ASP A 110 38.28 -23.60 25.32
C ASP A 110 39.52 -24.41 25.78
N GLU A 111 40.11 -25.21 24.89
CA GLU A 111 41.33 -26.00 25.10
C GLU A 111 42.64 -25.17 25.14
N SER A 112 42.58 -23.88 24.76
CA SER A 112 43.76 -23.02 24.55
C SER A 112 44.34 -22.44 25.85
N LEU A 113 43.45 -22.12 26.79
CA LEU A 113 43.77 -21.52 28.10
C LEU A 113 43.42 -22.51 29.21
N ILE A 114 44.11 -22.41 30.34
CA ILE A 114 43.70 -23.14 31.55
C ILE A 114 42.44 -22.47 32.12
N GLU A 115 41.56 -23.27 32.71
CA GLU A 115 40.45 -22.82 33.55
C GLU A 115 40.96 -21.84 34.63
N ASN A 116 40.11 -20.89 35.02
CA ASN A 116 40.44 -19.83 35.99
C ASN A 116 41.60 -18.90 35.55
N SER A 117 41.77 -18.67 34.25
CA SER A 117 42.83 -17.79 33.75
C SER A 117 42.41 -16.31 33.67
N ILE A 118 43.30 -15.42 34.14
CA ILE A 118 43.10 -13.97 34.02
C ILE A 118 43.70 -13.49 32.69
N VAL A 119 42.91 -12.72 31.94
CA VAL A 119 43.32 -12.03 30.72
C VAL A 119 43.36 -10.53 30.98
N TRP A 120 44.49 -9.90 30.68
CA TRP A 120 44.74 -8.49 30.88
C TRP A 120 44.73 -7.78 29.53
N CYS A 121 43.92 -6.74 29.37
CA CYS A 121 43.87 -5.94 28.15
C CYS A 121 44.59 -4.60 28.38
N PHE A 122 45.63 -4.35 27.59
CA PHE A 122 46.38 -3.09 27.55
C PHE A 122 46.40 -2.59 26.10
N ASP A 123 45.98 -1.36 25.85
CA ASP A 123 45.97 -0.75 24.50
C ASP A 123 45.39 -1.66 23.40
N GLU A 124 44.23 -2.28 23.67
CA GLU A 124 43.52 -3.21 22.78
C GLU A 124 44.26 -4.52 22.46
N LYS A 125 45.32 -4.83 23.20
CA LYS A 125 46.06 -6.09 23.14
C LYS A 125 45.84 -6.88 24.41
N GLU A 126 45.70 -8.19 24.26
CA GLU A 126 45.42 -9.09 25.36
C GLU A 126 46.66 -9.88 25.78
N TYR A 127 46.84 -9.98 27.08
CA TYR A 127 47.97 -10.61 27.71
C TYR A 127 47.51 -11.57 28.81
N THR A 128 48.22 -12.65 29.02
CA THR A 128 47.97 -13.57 30.14
C THR A 128 49.29 -14.06 30.73
N LEU A 129 49.23 -14.71 31.89
CA LEU A 129 50.42 -15.34 32.46
C LEU A 129 50.80 -16.55 31.60
N PRO A 130 52.11 -16.79 31.36
CA PRO A 130 52.57 -17.92 30.55
C PRO A 130 52.16 -19.28 31.14
N GLU A 131 51.92 -19.32 32.45
CA GLU A 131 51.43 -20.50 33.18
C GLU A 131 49.99 -20.84 32.81
N ASN A 132 49.19 -19.87 32.35
CA ASN A 132 47.76 -20.03 32.04
C ASN A 132 47.49 -20.49 30.60
N VAL A 133 48.53 -20.77 29.80
CA VAL A 133 48.39 -21.15 28.38
C VAL A 133 48.69 -22.64 28.20
N ARG A 134 47.68 -23.43 27.76
CA ARG A 134 47.85 -24.86 27.44
C ARG A 134 48.54 -25.04 26.08
N ASP A 135 48.10 -24.32 25.05
CA ASP A 135 48.71 -24.35 23.71
C ASP A 135 49.66 -23.18 23.46
N LYS A 136 50.97 -23.46 23.47
CA LYS A 136 52.03 -22.47 23.19
C LYS A 136 51.95 -21.87 21.78
N ARG A 137 51.16 -22.41 20.85
CA ARG A 137 50.92 -21.82 19.52
C ARG A 137 50.08 -20.55 19.57
N VAL A 138 49.32 -20.37 20.64
CA VAL A 138 48.47 -19.19 20.88
C VAL A 138 49.30 -18.01 21.40
N MET A 139 50.45 -18.30 22.02
CA MET A 139 51.41 -17.28 22.42
C MET A 139 52.03 -16.65 21.17
N GLN A 140 52.09 -15.33 21.14
CA GLN A 140 52.89 -14.67 20.13
C GLN A 140 54.36 -14.98 20.44
N SER A 141 54.97 -15.87 19.63
CA SER A 141 56.42 -16.06 19.69
C SER A 141 57.06 -14.69 19.51
N ASP A 142 57.94 -14.31 20.43
CA ASP A 142 58.95 -13.27 20.21
C ASP A 142 59.83 -13.70 19.03
N ARG A 143 59.29 -13.65 17.80
CA ARG A 143 60.10 -13.25 16.67
C ARG A 143 60.56 -11.89 17.10
N ARG A 144 61.81 -11.84 17.54
CA ARG A 144 62.63 -10.64 17.59
C ARG A 144 62.36 -9.91 16.29
N THR A 145 61.35 -9.05 16.27
CA THR A 145 61.44 -7.83 15.52
C THR A 145 62.74 -7.29 16.03
N SER A 146 63.75 -7.34 15.17
CA SER A 146 64.84 -6.41 15.33
C SER A 146 64.12 -5.10 15.55
N VAL A 147 64.18 -4.63 16.79
CA VAL A 147 64.36 -3.22 17.01
C VAL A 147 65.60 -2.95 16.15
N THR A 148 65.38 -2.62 14.87
CA THR A 148 66.18 -1.64 14.18
C THR A 148 66.40 -0.65 15.29
N ARG A 149 67.63 -0.61 15.79
CA ARG A 149 68.05 0.36 16.78
C ARG A 149 67.45 1.64 16.25
N GLY A 150 66.34 2.07 16.85
CA GLY A 150 66.03 3.46 17.02
C GLY A 150 67.27 3.90 17.73
N ARG A 151 68.25 4.29 16.90
CA ARG A 151 69.34 5.19 17.16
C ARG A 151 68.99 5.85 18.46
N ASN A 152 69.77 5.61 19.52
CA ASN A 152 69.59 6.26 20.82
C ASN A 152 69.21 7.71 20.52
N VAL A 153 67.92 8.00 20.47
CA VAL A 153 67.42 9.36 20.48
C VAL A 153 67.67 9.60 21.96
N PRO A 154 68.67 10.41 22.33
CA PRO A 154 68.75 10.82 23.72
C PRO A 154 67.34 11.29 24.04
N LYS A 155 66.70 10.71 25.08
CA LYS A 155 65.39 11.18 25.55
C LYS A 155 65.50 12.69 25.51
N GLN A 156 64.80 13.35 24.57
CA GLN A 156 64.94 14.79 24.43
C GLN A 156 64.55 15.31 25.80
N SER A 157 65.53 15.90 26.49
CA SER A 157 65.28 16.60 27.73
C SER A 157 64.06 17.48 27.47
N TYR A 158 63.06 17.40 28.36
CA TYR A 158 61.81 18.15 28.21
C TYR A 158 62.12 19.55 27.65
N THR A 159 61.51 19.89 26.52
CA THR A 159 61.72 21.22 25.94
C THR A 159 61.23 22.27 26.94
N MET A 160 61.72 23.50 26.86
CA MET A 160 61.27 24.56 27.78
C MET A 160 59.76 24.75 27.72
N ASP A 161 59.13 24.48 26.58
CA ASP A 161 57.68 24.52 26.45
C ASP A 161 57.00 23.30 27.09
N ASP A 162 57.59 22.09 27.02
CA ASP A 162 57.09 20.93 27.79
C ASP A 162 57.16 21.16 29.30
N ILE A 163 58.25 21.78 29.78
CA ILE A 163 58.41 22.15 31.19
C ILE A 163 57.36 23.21 31.56
N ARG A 164 57.13 24.21 30.70
CA ARG A 164 56.07 25.21 30.91
C ARG A 164 54.69 24.57 30.97
N HIS A 165 54.39 23.63 30.07
CA HIS A 165 53.13 22.88 30.09
C HIS A 165 52.98 22.02 31.34
N LEU A 166 54.04 21.31 31.76
CA LEU A 166 54.05 20.56 33.01
C LEU A 166 53.86 21.46 34.23
N THR A 167 54.51 22.62 34.26
CA THR A 167 54.33 23.58 35.35
C THR A 167 52.93 24.19 35.32
N SER A 168 52.36 24.48 34.15
CA SER A 168 50.99 24.96 34.00
C SER A 168 49.97 23.93 34.45
N LEU A 169 50.23 22.65 34.19
CA LEU A 169 49.38 21.55 34.62
C LEU A 169 49.52 21.30 36.13
N ASP A 170 50.73 21.38 36.68
CA ASP A 170 50.96 21.30 38.12
C ASP A 170 50.32 22.48 38.87
N THR A 171 50.41 23.70 38.32
CA THR A 171 49.66 24.86 38.85
C THR A 171 48.16 24.63 38.72
N GLY A 172 47.68 24.09 37.60
CA GLY A 172 46.27 23.77 37.41
C GLY A 172 45.74 22.71 38.39
N ILE A 173 46.53 21.67 38.69
CA ILE A 173 46.20 20.67 39.72
C ILE A 173 46.18 21.33 41.10
N LYS A 174 47.18 22.16 41.43
CA LYS A 174 47.23 22.88 42.71
C LYS A 174 46.05 23.82 42.86
N GLU A 175 45.73 24.60 41.84
CA GLU A 175 44.54 25.47 41.80
C GLU A 175 43.26 24.67 41.94
N LEU A 176 43.14 23.51 41.30
CA LEU A 176 41.99 22.62 41.47
C LEU A 176 41.89 22.09 42.89
N THR A 177 43.01 21.70 43.51
CA THR A 177 43.01 21.26 44.92
C THR A 177 42.64 22.40 45.87
N LEU A 178 43.14 23.61 45.63
CA LEU A 178 42.79 24.80 46.42
C LEU A 178 41.33 25.18 46.22
N SER A 179 40.81 25.07 44.99
CA SER A 179 39.40 25.28 44.67
C SER A 179 38.52 24.25 45.38
N ASN A 180 38.94 22.98 45.42
CA ASN A 180 38.24 21.92 46.14
C ASN A 180 38.23 22.19 47.66
N ILE A 181 39.37 22.61 48.24
CA ILE A 181 39.44 23.03 49.65
C ILE A 181 38.53 24.25 49.91
N LYS A 182 38.54 25.24 49.02
CA LYS A 182 37.68 26.44 49.14
C LYS A 182 36.20 26.09 49.02
N LEU A 183 35.83 25.18 48.12
CA LEU A 183 34.46 24.66 48.00
C LEU A 183 34.06 23.90 49.26
N SER A 184 34.94 23.06 49.81
CA SER A 184 34.69 22.39 51.10
C SER A 184 34.44 23.42 52.20
N GLN A 185 35.29 24.45 52.30
CA GLN A 185 35.11 25.53 53.29
C GLN A 185 33.84 26.35 53.07
N GLN A 186 33.42 26.55 51.82
CA GLN A 186 32.14 27.20 51.50
C GLN A 186 30.95 26.32 51.90
N ILE A 187 31.03 25.01 51.67
CA ILE A 187 30.02 24.04 52.10
C ILE A 187 29.94 24.02 53.62
N ASP A 188 31.09 23.99 54.31
CA ASP A 188 31.17 24.03 55.77
C ASP A 188 30.65 25.36 56.33
N GLY A 189 30.98 26.50 55.70
CA GLY A 189 30.45 27.81 56.08
C GLY A 189 28.93 27.94 55.87
N VAL A 190 28.38 27.34 54.81
CA VAL A 190 26.93 27.26 54.60
C VAL A 190 26.30 26.35 55.66
N LEU A 191 26.91 25.20 55.96
CA LEU A 191 26.47 24.29 57.03
C LEU A 191 26.49 24.95 58.41
N ASP A 192 27.52 25.75 58.72
CA ASP A 192 27.63 26.48 59.98
C ASP A 192 26.66 27.67 60.06
N SER A 193 26.40 28.35 58.93
CA SER A 193 25.35 29.37 58.85
C SER A 193 23.95 28.78 59.08
N ILE A 194 23.75 27.50 58.75
CA ILE A 194 22.53 26.75 59.00
C ILE A 194 22.49 26.26 60.45
N LYS A 195 23.58 25.69 60.99
CA LYS A 195 23.66 25.26 62.40
C LYS A 195 23.51 26.43 63.39
N GLY A 196 24.09 27.60 63.09
CA GLY A 196 23.97 28.80 63.91
C GLY A 196 22.56 29.40 63.95
N LYS A 197 21.73 29.18 62.92
CA LYS A 197 20.32 29.61 62.88
C LYS A 197 19.34 28.58 63.43
N VAL A 198 19.73 27.31 63.51
CA VAL A 198 18.87 26.20 63.98
C VAL A 198 18.88 26.06 65.51
N SER A 199 19.82 26.67 66.23
CA SER A 199 19.94 26.41 67.67
C SER A 199 19.08 27.30 68.58
N GLN A 200 18.52 28.44 68.11
CA GLN A 200 17.74 29.34 68.99
C GLN A 200 16.51 30.05 68.39
N HIS A 201 16.17 29.91 67.10
CA HIS A 201 15.01 30.59 66.51
C HIS A 201 13.79 29.67 66.30
N ASP A 202 12.70 30.03 66.98
CA ASP A 202 11.29 29.62 66.86
C ASP A 202 10.95 28.18 66.41
N PRO A 203 10.38 27.34 67.31
CA PRO A 203 9.92 25.99 66.95
C PRO A 203 8.86 25.99 65.83
N GLU A 204 8.17 27.11 65.59
CA GLU A 204 7.16 27.26 64.55
C GLU A 204 7.75 27.28 63.13
N VAL A 205 8.89 27.94 62.93
CA VAL A 205 9.56 28.00 61.61
C VAL A 205 10.16 26.64 61.24
N SER A 206 10.73 25.93 62.22
CA SER A 206 11.21 24.55 62.06
C SER A 206 10.06 23.59 61.73
N ARG A 207 8.89 23.73 62.39
CA ARG A 207 7.68 22.97 62.02
C ARG A 207 7.21 23.30 60.62
N ALA A 208 7.15 24.58 60.22
CA ALA A 208 6.73 25.00 58.89
C ALA A 208 7.65 24.42 57.79
N LEU A 209 8.97 24.44 58.01
CA LEU A 209 9.95 23.81 57.12
C LEU A 209 9.78 22.28 57.06
N LYS A 210 9.57 21.61 58.19
CA LYS A 210 9.28 20.17 58.22
C LYS A 210 8.00 19.82 57.45
N PHE A 211 6.93 20.59 57.60
CA PHE A 211 5.70 20.44 56.81
C PHE A 211 5.95 20.70 55.32
N ARG A 212 6.77 21.69 54.97
CA ARG A 212 7.15 21.97 53.57
C ARG A 212 7.94 20.81 52.97
N ILE A 213 8.91 20.26 53.71
CA ILE A 213 9.69 19.09 53.30
C ILE A 213 8.78 17.87 53.10
N HIS A 214 7.86 17.61 54.03
CA HIS A 214 6.89 16.52 53.90
C HIS A 214 6.00 16.70 52.66
N ASN A 215 5.52 17.91 52.40
CA ASN A 215 4.73 18.21 51.21
C ASN A 215 5.54 18.02 49.92
N LEU A 216 6.81 18.46 49.89
CA LEU A 216 7.70 18.25 48.76
C LEU A 216 7.98 16.75 48.53
N HIS A 217 8.22 15.97 49.59
CA HIS A 217 8.34 14.52 49.48
C HIS A 217 7.09 13.87 48.90
N ARG A 218 5.90 14.31 49.34
CA ARG A 218 4.64 13.84 48.78
C ARG A 218 4.51 14.18 47.29
N TYR A 219 4.92 15.38 46.88
CA TYR A 219 4.95 15.77 45.47
C TYR A 219 5.95 14.95 44.66
N ILE A 220 7.14 14.70 45.18
CA ILE A 220 8.17 13.87 44.54
C ILE A 220 7.65 12.44 44.36
N ASN A 221 7.03 11.85 45.39
CA ASN A 221 6.44 10.51 45.29
C ASN A 221 5.31 10.46 44.28
N LYS A 222 4.44 11.49 44.24
CA LYS A 222 3.40 11.59 43.22
C LYS A 222 3.99 11.66 41.81
N GLN A 223 5.05 12.44 41.62
CA GLN A 223 5.72 12.53 40.32
C GLN A 223 6.46 11.24 39.94
N ARG A 224 7.06 10.54 40.89
CA ARG A 224 7.65 9.20 40.66
C ARG A 224 6.59 8.20 40.21
N ASN A 225 5.47 8.10 40.93
CA ASN A 225 4.37 7.23 40.54
C ASN A 225 3.80 7.59 39.15
N ASN A 226 3.70 8.89 38.84
CA ASN A 226 3.29 9.34 37.50
C ASN A 226 4.32 8.93 36.43
N ASN A 227 5.61 9.00 36.73
CA ASN A 227 6.66 8.58 35.80
C ASN A 227 6.66 7.06 35.61
N ASP A 228 6.44 6.29 36.66
CA ASP A 228 6.36 4.82 36.61
C ASP A 228 5.13 4.34 35.82
N THR A 229 3.99 5.04 35.97
CA THR A 229 2.81 4.76 35.14
C THR A 229 3.02 5.17 33.67
N LEU A 230 3.75 6.26 33.41
CA LEU A 230 4.10 6.67 32.06
C LEU A 230 5.08 5.67 31.41
N SER A 231 6.10 5.24 32.13
CA SER A 231 7.10 4.27 31.65
C SER A 231 6.44 2.92 31.35
N SER A 232 5.50 2.48 32.19
CA SER A 232 4.68 1.28 31.95
C SER A 232 3.88 1.39 30.65
N LYS A 233 3.21 2.53 30.42
CA LYS A 233 2.48 2.78 29.16
C LYS A 233 3.41 2.83 27.94
N VAL A 234 4.61 3.39 28.09
CA VAL A 234 5.60 3.40 27.01
C VAL A 234 6.07 1.98 26.69
N TYR A 235 6.28 1.15 27.71
CA TYR A 235 6.66 -0.25 27.54
C TYR A 235 5.55 -1.05 26.84
N GLU A 236 4.30 -0.91 27.27
CA GLU A 236 3.13 -1.53 26.64
C GLU A 236 3.04 -1.17 25.15
N ARG A 237 3.20 0.12 24.82
CA ARG A 237 3.24 0.57 23.42
C ARG A 237 4.42 0.00 22.65
N LYS A 238 5.60 -0.11 23.25
CA LYS A 238 6.77 -0.74 22.60
C LYS A 238 6.51 -2.21 22.28
N VAL A 239 5.87 -2.95 23.18
CA VAL A 239 5.48 -4.35 22.93
C VAL A 239 4.46 -4.44 21.79
N LEU A 240 3.45 -3.57 21.77
CA LEU A 240 2.48 -3.52 20.66
C LEU A 240 3.16 -3.22 19.32
N ILE A 241 4.09 -2.28 19.27
CA ILE A 241 4.87 -1.97 18.06
C ILE A 241 5.70 -3.19 17.64
N GLY A 242 6.36 -3.87 18.58
CA GLY A 242 7.11 -5.09 18.29
C GLY A 242 6.23 -6.21 17.72
N ASN A 243 5.04 -6.40 18.28
CA ASN A 243 4.08 -7.40 17.79
C ASN A 243 3.54 -7.04 16.40
N LEU A 244 3.25 -5.76 16.14
CA LEU A 244 2.84 -5.28 14.82
C LEU A 244 3.95 -5.48 13.78
N ASN A 245 5.20 -5.18 14.13
CA ASN A 245 6.33 -5.40 13.23
C ASN A 245 6.51 -6.88 12.91
N ARG A 246 6.40 -7.77 13.90
CA ARG A 246 6.42 -9.22 13.64
C ARG A 246 5.27 -9.66 12.74
N ALA A 247 4.05 -9.17 12.98
CA ALA A 247 2.92 -9.50 12.11
C ALA A 247 3.14 -8.99 10.67
N LEU A 248 3.79 -7.84 10.52
CA LEU A 248 4.12 -7.26 9.21
C LEU A 248 5.27 -8.00 8.51
N GLU A 249 6.23 -8.53 9.24
CA GLU A 249 7.35 -9.31 8.68
C GLU A 249 6.94 -10.77 8.41
N ASP A 250 6.18 -11.40 9.30
CA ASP A 250 5.88 -12.84 9.23
C ASP A 250 4.58 -13.14 8.47
N HIS A 251 3.52 -12.34 8.65
CA HIS A 251 2.20 -12.64 8.07
C HIS A 251 1.91 -11.90 6.76
N PHE A 252 2.52 -10.74 6.54
CA PHE A 252 2.24 -9.96 5.33
C PHE A 252 2.84 -10.57 4.06
N PRO A 253 4.11 -11.05 4.02
CA PRO A 253 4.67 -11.61 2.79
C PRO A 253 3.89 -12.85 2.29
N PRO A 254 3.55 -13.85 3.13
CA PRO A 254 2.76 -15.00 2.67
C PRO A 254 1.36 -14.60 2.18
N PHE A 255 0.74 -13.61 2.81
CA PHE A 255 -0.57 -13.10 2.37
C PHE A 255 -0.48 -12.40 1.02
N LYS A 256 0.57 -11.59 0.83
CA LYS A 256 0.84 -10.92 -0.43
C LYS A 256 1.09 -11.94 -1.55
N ASP A 257 1.94 -12.94 -1.30
CA ASP A 257 2.25 -13.99 -2.27
C ASP A 257 1.01 -14.81 -2.64
N LEU A 258 0.12 -15.08 -1.69
CA LEU A 258 -1.16 -15.75 -1.94
C LEU A 258 -2.05 -14.92 -2.87
N CYS A 259 -2.18 -13.62 -2.61
CA CYS A 259 -2.98 -12.73 -3.46
C CYS A 259 -2.38 -12.60 -4.86
N GLU A 260 -1.05 -12.49 -4.98
CA GLU A 260 -0.36 -12.44 -6.26
C GLU A 260 -0.55 -13.74 -7.05
N GLY A 261 -0.44 -14.90 -6.40
CA GLY A 261 -0.70 -16.19 -7.04
C GLY A 261 -2.16 -16.39 -7.47
N GLN A 262 -3.13 -15.91 -6.69
CA GLN A 262 -4.54 -15.91 -7.10
C GLN A 262 -4.79 -15.01 -8.31
N LEU A 263 -4.15 -13.84 -8.33
CA LEU A 263 -4.26 -12.90 -9.44
C LEU A 263 -3.64 -13.49 -10.71
N GLU A 264 -2.44 -14.08 -10.60
CA GLU A 264 -1.77 -14.76 -11.71
C GLU A 264 -2.64 -15.90 -12.27
N TYR A 265 -3.20 -16.74 -11.39
CA TYR A 265 -4.12 -17.81 -11.79
C TYR A 265 -5.33 -17.27 -12.55
N VAL A 266 -6.03 -16.26 -12.03
CA VAL A 266 -7.18 -15.66 -12.72
C VAL A 266 -6.78 -15.06 -14.06
N THR A 267 -5.65 -14.34 -14.12
CA THR A 267 -5.17 -13.77 -15.39
C THR A 267 -4.84 -14.84 -16.43
N SER A 268 -4.27 -15.98 -16.00
CA SER A 268 -3.98 -17.10 -16.90
C SER A 268 -5.22 -17.78 -17.47
N GLN A 269 -6.39 -17.63 -16.83
CA GLN A 269 -7.65 -18.19 -17.29
C GLN A 269 -8.38 -17.29 -18.29
N ILE A 270 -8.06 -16.00 -18.34
CA ILE A 270 -8.75 -15.04 -19.21
C ILE A 270 -8.47 -15.35 -20.70
N ASP A 271 -7.21 -15.58 -21.06
CA ASP A 271 -6.83 -15.80 -22.47
C ASP A 271 -7.46 -17.07 -23.07
N PRO A 272 -7.44 -18.24 -22.40
CA PRO A 272 -8.13 -19.43 -22.88
C PRO A 272 -9.65 -19.25 -23.02
N ILE A 273 -10.27 -18.46 -22.13
CA ILE A 273 -11.71 -18.15 -22.23
C ILE A 273 -11.97 -17.28 -23.47
N HIS A 274 -11.14 -16.28 -23.74
CA HIS A 274 -11.26 -15.47 -24.96
C HIS A 274 -11.01 -16.29 -26.22
N GLU A 275 -10.05 -17.20 -26.22
CA GLU A 275 -9.79 -18.12 -27.32
C GLU A 275 -10.99 -19.05 -27.54
N SER A 276 -11.57 -19.62 -26.47
CA SER A 276 -12.77 -20.45 -26.56
C SER A 276 -14.00 -19.67 -27.04
N LEU A 277 -14.19 -18.42 -26.59
CA LEU A 277 -15.28 -17.56 -27.03
C LEU A 277 -15.18 -17.25 -28.52
N SER A 278 -13.98 -16.90 -28.99
CA SER A 278 -13.72 -16.57 -30.39
C SER A 278 -13.75 -17.78 -31.32
N ALA A 279 -13.30 -18.95 -30.86
CA ALA A 279 -13.25 -20.17 -31.68
C ALA A 279 -14.61 -20.89 -31.78
N ALA A 280 -15.41 -20.91 -30.71
CA ALA A 280 -16.64 -21.72 -30.66
C ALA A 280 -17.93 -20.88 -30.59
N ILE A 281 -18.00 -19.93 -29.65
CA ILE A 281 -19.28 -19.28 -29.31
C ILE A 281 -19.63 -18.17 -30.31
N TYR A 282 -18.70 -17.28 -30.67
CA TYR A 282 -19.00 -16.22 -31.64
C TYR A 282 -19.42 -16.76 -33.02
N PRO A 283 -18.74 -17.78 -33.59
CA PRO A 283 -19.18 -18.38 -34.86
C PRO A 283 -20.58 -18.98 -34.78
N GLU A 284 -20.93 -19.68 -33.69
CA GLU A 284 -22.25 -20.26 -33.50
C GLU A 284 -23.34 -19.19 -33.39
N LEU A 285 -23.08 -18.12 -32.62
CA LEU A 285 -23.98 -16.98 -32.51
C LEU A 285 -24.19 -16.29 -33.87
N ILE A 286 -23.13 -16.11 -34.66
CA ILE A 286 -23.21 -15.52 -36.00
C ILE A 286 -24.05 -16.41 -36.94
N VAL A 287 -23.87 -17.74 -36.89
CA VAL A 287 -24.65 -18.68 -37.71
C VAL A 287 -26.12 -18.63 -37.32
N SER A 288 -26.42 -18.64 -36.01
CA SER A 288 -27.79 -18.52 -35.50
C SER A 288 -28.43 -17.18 -35.89
N LEU A 289 -27.69 -16.07 -35.73
CA LEU A 289 -28.17 -14.73 -36.10
C LEU A 289 -28.47 -14.63 -37.60
N LYS A 290 -27.63 -15.23 -38.45
CA LYS A 290 -27.88 -15.31 -39.90
C LYS A 290 -29.12 -16.15 -40.23
N ALA A 291 -29.30 -17.29 -39.57
CA ALA A 291 -30.45 -18.15 -39.78
C ALA A 291 -31.75 -17.41 -39.42
N VAL A 292 -31.79 -16.78 -38.23
CA VAL A 292 -32.95 -15.99 -37.78
C VAL A 292 -33.15 -14.75 -38.64
N GLY A 293 -32.09 -14.03 -38.98
CA GLY A 293 -32.14 -12.86 -39.87
C GLY A 293 -32.66 -13.22 -41.27
N GLY A 294 -32.29 -14.39 -41.80
CA GLY A 294 -32.79 -14.92 -43.07
C GLY A 294 -34.29 -15.20 -43.03
N VAL A 295 -34.77 -15.84 -41.97
CA VAL A 295 -36.21 -16.08 -41.74
C VAL A 295 -36.98 -14.76 -41.67
N ILE A 296 -36.42 -13.71 -41.05
CA ILE A 296 -37.09 -12.40 -40.96
C ILE A 296 -37.09 -11.68 -42.31
N ALA A 297 -35.99 -11.75 -43.07
CA ALA A 297 -35.91 -11.17 -44.40
C ALA A 297 -36.92 -11.83 -45.36
N GLU A 298 -37.17 -13.14 -45.22
CA GLU A 298 -38.23 -13.87 -45.92
C GLU A 298 -39.63 -13.60 -45.32
N ALA A 299 -39.77 -13.40 -44.02
CA ALA A 299 -41.07 -13.06 -43.44
C ALA A 299 -41.52 -11.63 -43.77
N PHE A 300 -40.59 -10.69 -43.95
CA PHE A 300 -40.84 -9.29 -44.26
C PHE A 300 -40.04 -8.85 -45.48
N HIS A 301 -40.50 -9.24 -46.67
CA HIS A 301 -39.86 -8.90 -47.94
C HIS A 301 -39.87 -7.38 -48.17
N ILE A 302 -38.69 -6.73 -48.15
CA ILE A 302 -38.50 -5.29 -48.43
C ILE A 302 -37.78 -5.11 -49.78
N GLU A 303 -38.51 -4.71 -50.81
CA GLU A 303 -37.99 -4.54 -52.17
C GLU A 303 -37.97 -3.07 -52.60
N PRO A 304 -36.91 -2.62 -53.31
CA PRO A 304 -36.92 -1.32 -53.98
C PRO A 304 -37.73 -1.44 -55.28
N ARG A 305 -38.74 -0.60 -55.47
CA ARG A 305 -39.50 -0.56 -56.73
C ARG A 305 -38.63 0.12 -57.80
N THR A 306 -38.50 -0.52 -58.96
CA THR A 306 -37.73 -0.03 -60.11
C THR A 306 -38.21 1.36 -60.54
N GLY A 307 -37.38 2.39 -60.34
CA GLY A 307 -37.53 3.71 -60.97
C GLY A 307 -37.77 4.93 -60.08
N ALA A 308 -38.07 4.81 -58.77
CA ALA A 308 -38.44 6.00 -57.98
C ALA A 308 -37.95 6.05 -56.52
N GLY A 309 -37.03 5.18 -56.08
CA GLY A 309 -36.54 5.19 -54.69
C GLY A 309 -37.61 4.85 -53.63
N LYS A 310 -38.79 4.38 -54.07
CA LYS A 310 -39.88 3.90 -53.21
C LYS A 310 -39.64 2.44 -52.83
N PHE A 311 -39.92 2.11 -51.58
CA PHE A 311 -39.77 0.76 -51.05
C PHE A 311 -41.15 0.13 -50.84
N SER A 312 -41.25 -1.17 -51.07
CA SER A 312 -42.42 -1.95 -50.69
C SER A 312 -42.08 -2.88 -49.53
N ILE A 313 -43.05 -3.11 -48.64
CA ILE A 313 -42.98 -4.13 -47.59
C ILE A 313 -44.15 -5.08 -47.80
N LEU A 314 -43.88 -6.38 -47.99
CA LEU A 314 -44.90 -7.40 -48.28
C LEU A 314 -45.82 -7.03 -49.46
N GLY A 315 -45.25 -6.42 -50.51
CA GLY A 315 -45.99 -5.95 -51.69
C GLY A 315 -46.83 -4.67 -51.48
N THR A 316 -46.84 -4.09 -50.28
CA THR A 316 -47.47 -2.78 -50.02
C THR A 316 -46.48 -1.65 -50.26
N GLU A 317 -46.86 -0.69 -51.10
CA GLU A 317 -46.02 0.48 -51.37
C GLU A 317 -45.97 1.42 -50.18
N PHE A 318 -44.77 1.84 -49.83
CA PHE A 318 -44.54 2.73 -48.70
C PHE A 318 -43.70 3.95 -49.12
N PRO A 319 -44.05 5.16 -48.63
CA PRO A 319 -43.31 6.37 -48.92
C PRO A 319 -41.86 6.32 -48.40
N SER A 320 -40.92 6.86 -49.18
CA SER A 320 -39.48 6.84 -48.93
C SER A 320 -39.02 7.75 -47.79
N SER A 321 -39.67 8.89 -47.59
CA SER A 321 -39.36 9.86 -46.53
C SER A 321 -40.56 10.08 -45.63
N THR A 322 -40.30 10.47 -44.39
CA THR A 322 -41.30 11.02 -43.47
C THR A 322 -42.07 12.20 -44.11
N LYS A 323 -41.42 13.01 -44.96
CA LYS A 323 -42.08 14.12 -45.69
C LYS A 323 -43.05 13.61 -46.76
N ASP A 324 -42.62 12.63 -47.56
CA ASP A 324 -43.45 12.00 -48.59
C ASP A 324 -44.65 11.29 -47.95
N LEU A 325 -44.44 10.66 -46.79
CA LEU A 325 -45.49 10.00 -46.03
C LEU A 325 -46.57 10.99 -45.57
N LEU A 326 -46.16 12.14 -45.03
CA LEU A 326 -47.10 13.18 -44.65
C LEU A 326 -47.81 13.79 -45.86
N GLU A 327 -47.14 13.94 -47.00
CA GLU A 327 -47.78 14.42 -48.24
C GLU A 327 -48.88 13.46 -48.73
N VAL A 328 -48.61 12.15 -48.71
CA VAL A 328 -49.59 11.11 -49.09
C VAL A 328 -50.79 11.10 -48.12
N CYS A 329 -50.55 11.29 -46.82
CA CYS A 329 -51.62 11.31 -45.81
C CYS A 329 -52.51 12.56 -45.88
N TYR A 330 -51.94 13.76 -46.12
CA TYR A 330 -52.71 15.01 -46.14
C TYR A 330 -53.32 15.36 -47.50
N ASN A 331 -52.78 14.84 -48.61
CA ASN A 331 -53.26 15.11 -49.98
C ASN A 331 -53.53 13.82 -50.78
N PRO A 332 -54.48 12.96 -50.38
CA PRO A 332 -54.74 11.68 -51.04
C PRO A 332 -55.23 11.82 -52.51
N THR A 333 -55.75 12.99 -52.90
CA THR A 333 -56.35 13.25 -54.22
C THR A 333 -55.35 13.57 -55.34
N LYS A 334 -54.09 13.90 -55.05
CA LYS A 334 -53.09 14.19 -56.09
C LYS A 334 -52.56 12.94 -56.82
N GLN A 335 -52.78 11.74 -56.29
CA GLN A 335 -52.30 10.48 -56.90
C GLN A 335 -53.35 9.73 -57.73
N LEU A 336 -54.62 10.17 -57.74
CA LEU A 336 -55.70 9.52 -58.49
C LEU A 336 -55.68 9.77 -60.02
N HIS A 337 -54.71 10.53 -60.54
CA HIS A 337 -54.66 10.89 -61.96
C HIS A 337 -53.53 10.22 -62.75
N SER A 338 -52.83 9.22 -62.21
CA SER A 338 -51.71 8.59 -62.94
C SER A 338 -51.82 7.10 -63.24
N GLU A 339 -52.86 6.37 -62.82
CA GLU A 339 -53.03 4.97 -63.24
C GLU A 339 -54.50 4.68 -63.57
N SER A 340 -54.69 4.14 -64.77
CA SER A 340 -55.91 4.04 -65.55
C SER A 340 -56.99 3.13 -64.94
N GLU A 341 -58.23 3.43 -65.33
CA GLU A 341 -59.42 2.60 -65.22
C GLU A 341 -59.18 1.20 -65.81
N GLU A 342 -59.38 0.14 -65.01
CA GLU A 342 -60.14 -1.07 -65.35
C GLU A 342 -60.02 -2.12 -64.23
N TYR A 343 -61.12 -2.84 -63.99
CA TYR A 343 -61.35 -3.97 -63.05
C TYR A 343 -61.96 -3.69 -61.65
N SER A 344 -63.29 -3.78 -61.64
CA SER A 344 -64.14 -4.66 -60.81
C SER A 344 -64.05 -4.66 -59.28
N HIS A 345 -65.20 -4.33 -58.67
CA HIS A 345 -65.67 -4.54 -57.30
C HIS A 345 -64.91 -5.56 -56.41
N ALA A 346 -63.91 -5.06 -55.70
CA ALA A 346 -63.59 -5.41 -54.31
C ALA A 346 -63.11 -4.11 -53.64
N GLU A 347 -63.52 -3.82 -52.41
CA GLU A 347 -63.15 -2.60 -51.69
C GLU A 347 -61.62 -2.49 -51.59
N LEU A 348 -60.99 -1.76 -52.53
CA LEU A 348 -59.56 -1.53 -52.52
C LEU A 348 -59.21 -0.71 -51.26
N PRO A 349 -58.25 -1.15 -50.44
CA PRO A 349 -57.86 -0.42 -49.25
C PRO A 349 -57.42 0.99 -49.64
N THR A 350 -57.89 1.99 -48.90
CA THR A 350 -57.54 3.38 -49.18
C THR A 350 -56.02 3.56 -49.10
N THR A 351 -55.47 4.56 -49.78
CA THR A 351 -54.03 4.87 -49.71
C THR A 351 -53.55 5.03 -48.25
N ILE A 352 -54.41 5.54 -47.38
CA ILE A 352 -54.16 5.68 -45.94
C ILE A 352 -54.10 4.32 -45.23
N ASP A 353 -55.00 3.39 -45.55
CA ASP A 353 -54.98 2.04 -44.97
C ASP A 353 -53.71 1.27 -45.35
N LYS A 354 -53.21 1.47 -46.57
CA LYS A 354 -51.93 0.92 -47.04
C LYS A 354 -50.75 1.49 -46.24
N VAL A 355 -50.72 2.80 -45.99
CA VAL A 355 -49.68 3.45 -45.16
C VAL A 355 -49.74 2.96 -43.71
N ASN A 356 -50.94 2.85 -43.14
CA ASN A 356 -51.15 2.37 -41.77
C ASN A 356 -50.73 0.90 -41.61
N ALA A 357 -51.01 0.05 -42.60
CA ALA A 357 -50.52 -1.32 -42.65
C ALA A 357 -48.98 -1.36 -42.74
N GLY A 358 -48.38 -0.56 -43.63
CA GLY A 358 -46.93 -0.45 -43.80
C GLY A 358 -46.20 -0.03 -42.51
N LEU A 359 -46.69 1.01 -41.83
CA LEU A 359 -46.15 1.44 -40.52
C LEU A 359 -46.24 0.33 -39.47
N SER A 360 -47.29 -0.48 -39.53
CA SER A 360 -47.49 -1.56 -38.57
C SER A 360 -46.58 -2.74 -38.84
N TYR A 361 -46.28 -3.05 -40.10
CA TYR A 361 -45.23 -4.01 -40.45
C TYR A 361 -43.86 -3.53 -39.97
N ILE A 362 -43.53 -2.25 -40.14
CA ILE A 362 -42.29 -1.65 -39.60
C ILE A 362 -42.20 -1.85 -38.09
N VAL A 363 -43.28 -1.56 -37.35
CA VAL A 363 -43.32 -1.76 -35.88
C VAL A 363 -43.14 -3.24 -35.51
N ALA A 364 -43.80 -4.16 -36.21
CA ALA A 364 -43.66 -5.59 -35.97
C ALA A 364 -42.22 -6.06 -36.18
N THR A 365 -41.59 -5.67 -37.30
CA THR A 365 -40.21 -6.00 -37.61
C THR A 365 -39.26 -5.42 -36.56
N MET A 366 -39.43 -4.14 -36.16
CA MET A 366 -38.61 -3.53 -35.11
C MET A 366 -38.72 -4.23 -33.76
N LEU A 367 -39.91 -4.68 -33.37
CA LEU A 367 -40.12 -5.42 -32.11
C LEU A 367 -39.42 -6.78 -32.13
N ILE A 368 -39.54 -7.52 -33.24
CA ILE A 368 -38.88 -8.82 -33.42
C ILE A 368 -37.36 -8.64 -33.38
N LEU A 369 -36.85 -7.62 -34.07
CA LEU A 369 -35.42 -7.31 -34.10
C LEU A 369 -34.89 -6.89 -32.72
N ALA A 370 -35.65 -6.09 -31.98
CA ALA A 370 -35.28 -5.68 -30.63
C ALA A 370 -35.22 -6.87 -29.66
N ASP A 371 -36.13 -7.84 -29.80
CA ASP A 371 -36.16 -9.07 -29.00
C ASP A 371 -34.94 -9.96 -29.29
N ILE A 372 -34.61 -10.16 -30.57
CA ILE A 372 -33.45 -10.98 -30.99
C ILE A 372 -32.13 -10.35 -30.58
N LEU A 373 -32.01 -9.04 -30.67
CA LEU A 373 -30.80 -8.32 -30.27
C LEU A 373 -30.74 -8.09 -28.75
N GLY A 374 -31.80 -8.44 -27.99
CA GLY A 374 -31.87 -8.22 -26.55
C GLY A 374 -31.83 -6.74 -26.14
N VAL A 375 -32.29 -5.84 -27.01
CA VAL A 375 -32.18 -4.37 -26.82
C VAL A 375 -33.48 -3.81 -26.28
N SER A 376 -33.42 -3.17 -25.10
CA SER A 376 -34.55 -2.40 -24.59
C SER A 376 -34.69 -1.09 -25.36
N LEU A 377 -35.79 -0.93 -26.09
CA LEU A 377 -36.10 0.31 -26.79
C LEU A 377 -36.46 1.44 -25.81
N ASN A 378 -35.98 2.66 -26.10
CA ASN A 378 -36.23 3.85 -25.28
C ASN A 378 -37.72 4.18 -25.16
N TYR A 379 -38.49 3.90 -26.21
CA TYR A 379 -39.95 4.05 -26.22
C TYR A 379 -40.60 2.70 -26.49
N THR A 380 -41.44 2.23 -25.58
CA THR A 380 -42.15 0.95 -25.76
C THR A 380 -43.18 1.05 -26.89
N MET A 381 -43.10 0.14 -27.84
CA MET A 381 -44.05 0.04 -28.96
C MET A 381 -45.02 -1.11 -28.73
N LYS A 382 -46.26 -0.95 -29.17
CA LYS A 382 -47.28 -1.99 -29.16
C LYS A 382 -47.80 -2.20 -30.57
N TYR A 383 -47.55 -3.39 -31.10
CA TYR A 383 -48.14 -3.83 -32.36
C TYR A 383 -49.63 -4.13 -32.17
N PHE A 384 -50.47 -3.52 -33.01
CA PHE A 384 -51.93 -3.76 -32.99
C PHE A 384 -52.52 -3.63 -34.39
N GLY A 385 -52.08 -4.50 -35.31
CA GLY A 385 -52.44 -4.43 -36.74
C GLY A 385 -52.23 -3.00 -37.26
N SER A 386 -53.12 -2.49 -38.12
CA SER A 386 -53.06 -1.14 -38.70
C SER A 386 -53.20 0.03 -37.71
N ARG A 387 -53.24 -0.22 -36.39
CA ARG A 387 -53.40 0.79 -35.34
C ARG A 387 -52.33 0.66 -34.26
N SER A 388 -51.09 0.45 -34.68
CA SER A 388 -49.95 0.35 -33.77
C SER A 388 -49.73 1.65 -32.97
N THR A 389 -49.17 1.54 -31.77
CA THR A 389 -48.99 2.68 -30.85
C THR A 389 -47.62 2.69 -30.20
N LEU A 390 -47.15 3.87 -29.82
CA LEU A 390 -45.89 4.10 -29.12
C LEU A 390 -46.18 4.79 -27.79
N VAL A 391 -45.56 4.29 -26.72
CA VAL A 391 -45.72 4.84 -25.38
C VAL A 391 -44.43 5.52 -24.95
N ASP A 392 -44.54 6.80 -24.63
CA ASP A 392 -43.46 7.59 -24.06
C ASP A 392 -43.55 7.58 -22.53
N HIS A 393 -42.45 7.15 -21.92
CA HIS A 393 -42.25 7.14 -20.47
C HIS A 393 -41.26 8.21 -19.99
N LEU A 394 -40.58 8.89 -20.92
CA LEU A 394 -39.49 9.83 -20.68
C LEU A 394 -39.96 11.29 -20.70
N SER A 395 -41.01 11.59 -21.45
CA SER A 395 -41.60 12.94 -21.47
C SER A 395 -42.32 13.23 -20.15
N ALA A 396 -41.62 13.90 -19.22
CA ALA A 396 -42.27 14.55 -18.08
C ALA A 396 -43.12 15.73 -18.57
N PRO A 397 -44.38 15.90 -18.14
CA PRO A 397 -45.09 17.14 -18.40
C PRO A 397 -44.32 18.29 -17.75
N SER A 398 -44.00 19.34 -18.52
CA SER A 398 -43.54 20.63 -17.98
C SER A 398 -44.63 21.19 -17.07
N GLY A 399 -44.58 20.79 -15.79
CA GLY A 399 -45.59 21.09 -14.78
C GLY A 399 -45.44 20.09 -13.65
N GLY A 400 -44.65 20.46 -12.64
CA GLY A 400 -44.27 19.60 -11.53
C GLY A 400 -45.47 18.99 -10.81
N ASN A 401 -45.73 17.70 -11.05
CA ASN A 401 -46.24 16.79 -10.05
C ASN A 401 -46.00 15.33 -10.48
N SER A 402 -45.35 14.59 -9.58
CA SER A 402 -44.78 13.25 -9.71
C SER A 402 -45.83 12.14 -9.92
N LYS A 403 -46.35 12.02 -11.14
CA LYS A 403 -46.76 10.74 -11.73
C LYS A 403 -46.29 10.75 -13.18
N SER A 404 -45.43 9.80 -13.57
CA SER A 404 -45.03 9.63 -14.96
C SER A 404 -46.27 9.37 -15.81
N VAL A 405 -46.82 10.42 -16.44
CA VAL A 405 -47.99 10.29 -17.31
C VAL A 405 -47.51 9.57 -18.56
N LYS A 406 -47.98 8.34 -18.75
CA LYS A 406 -47.71 7.56 -19.97
C LYS A 406 -48.41 8.25 -21.13
N VAL A 407 -47.67 8.94 -21.99
CA VAL A 407 -48.24 9.56 -23.19
C VAL A 407 -48.22 8.53 -24.32
N ILE A 408 -49.39 8.26 -24.91
CA ILE A 408 -49.54 7.30 -25.99
C ILE A 408 -49.68 8.08 -27.31
N TYR A 409 -48.78 7.79 -28.24
CA TYR A 409 -48.77 8.35 -29.59
C TYR A 409 -49.25 7.29 -30.60
N PRO A 410 -50.25 7.60 -31.44
CA PRO A 410 -50.70 6.69 -32.49
C PRO A 410 -49.67 6.64 -33.62
N LEU A 411 -49.31 5.43 -34.06
CA LEU A 411 -48.49 5.18 -35.25
C LEU A 411 -49.37 4.83 -36.46
N TYR A 412 -50.55 5.45 -36.53
CA TYR A 412 -51.47 5.35 -37.65
C TYR A 412 -52.06 6.73 -37.92
N PHE A 413 -52.27 7.03 -39.19
CA PHE A 413 -52.91 8.25 -39.63
C PHE A 413 -54.44 8.07 -39.60
N ASP A 414 -55.11 8.97 -38.89
CA ASP A 414 -56.56 9.11 -38.90
C ASP A 414 -56.91 10.55 -39.26
N VAL A 415 -57.70 10.70 -40.33
CA VAL A 415 -58.14 12.00 -40.88
C VAL A 415 -58.87 12.81 -39.81
N ARG A 416 -59.58 12.16 -38.88
CA ARG A 416 -60.39 12.80 -37.82
C ARG A 416 -59.55 13.56 -36.79
N HIS A 417 -58.27 13.24 -36.66
CA HIS A 417 -57.36 13.87 -35.71
C HIS A 417 -56.49 14.97 -36.34
N THR A 418 -56.86 15.44 -37.54
CA THR A 418 -56.12 16.48 -38.25
C THR A 418 -56.61 17.87 -37.85
N GLU A 419 -55.72 18.71 -37.33
CA GLU A 419 -56.01 20.07 -36.91
C GLU A 419 -55.43 21.10 -37.90
N LYS A 420 -56.15 22.20 -38.12
CA LYS A 420 -55.65 23.34 -38.91
C LYS A 420 -54.77 24.19 -38.01
N THR A 421 -53.45 24.12 -38.21
CA THR A 421 -52.47 24.93 -37.49
C THR A 421 -51.92 26.03 -38.41
N THR A 422 -51.63 27.19 -37.83
CA THR A 422 -51.03 28.30 -38.56
C THR A 422 -49.52 28.28 -38.32
N ASP A 423 -48.72 28.16 -39.38
CA ASP A 423 -47.27 28.19 -39.28
C ASP A 423 -46.76 29.61 -38.91
N ARG A 424 -45.48 29.74 -38.51
CA ARG A 424 -44.83 31.02 -38.16
C ARG A 424 -44.89 32.07 -39.28
N ALA A 425 -45.11 31.63 -40.52
CA ALA A 425 -45.30 32.46 -41.72
C ALA A 425 -46.77 32.76 -42.07
N GLY A 426 -47.74 32.47 -41.19
CA GLY A 426 -49.15 32.78 -41.38
C GLY A 426 -49.91 31.83 -42.33
N ARG A 427 -49.27 30.78 -42.85
CA ARG A 427 -49.89 29.79 -43.74
C ARG A 427 -50.65 28.75 -42.92
N LYS A 428 -51.91 28.48 -43.29
CA LYS A 428 -52.73 27.42 -42.68
C LYS A 428 -52.29 26.07 -43.24
N GLN A 429 -51.77 25.19 -42.38
CA GLN A 429 -51.40 23.82 -42.71
C GLN A 429 -52.22 22.84 -41.87
N LEU A 430 -52.61 21.73 -42.48
CA LEU A 430 -53.22 20.61 -41.77
C LEU A 430 -52.10 19.80 -41.11
N LYS A 431 -52.18 19.60 -39.79
CA LYS A 431 -51.20 18.82 -39.03
C LYS A 431 -51.88 17.91 -38.02
N ASN A 432 -51.33 16.72 -37.85
CA ASN A 432 -51.67 15.76 -36.81
C ASN A 432 -50.45 15.62 -35.90
N LEU A 433 -50.38 16.53 -34.91
CA LEU A 433 -49.23 16.67 -34.03
C LEU A 433 -48.86 15.38 -33.29
N LYS A 434 -49.87 14.57 -32.90
CA LYS A 434 -49.63 13.32 -32.17
C LYS A 434 -49.04 12.23 -33.08
N PHE A 435 -49.48 12.16 -34.32
CA PHE A 435 -48.97 11.22 -35.31
C PHE A 435 -47.54 11.59 -35.75
N GLU A 436 -47.29 12.86 -36.05
CA GLU A 436 -45.95 13.37 -36.43
C GLU A 436 -44.94 13.17 -35.29
N GLN A 437 -45.33 13.45 -34.04
CA GLN A 437 -44.51 13.16 -32.86
C GLN A 437 -44.25 11.66 -32.71
N GLY A 438 -45.27 10.81 -32.93
CA GLY A 438 -45.10 9.36 -32.89
C GLY A 438 -44.09 8.84 -33.92
N LEU A 439 -44.13 9.39 -35.14
CA LEU A 439 -43.20 9.05 -36.22
C LEU A 439 -41.76 9.48 -35.91
N TYR A 440 -41.58 10.65 -35.31
CA TYR A 440 -40.28 11.10 -34.82
C TYR A 440 -39.70 10.17 -33.75
N LEU A 441 -40.52 9.75 -32.79
CA LEU A 441 -40.11 8.81 -31.74
C LEU A 441 -39.80 7.41 -32.29
N LEU A 442 -40.54 6.97 -33.32
CA LEU A 442 -40.26 5.73 -34.05
C LEU A 442 -38.87 5.77 -34.71
N ASN A 443 -38.53 6.85 -35.41
CA ASN A 443 -37.20 7.05 -36.00
C ASN A 443 -36.09 7.01 -34.92
N ARG A 444 -36.34 7.61 -33.74
CA ARG A 444 -35.37 7.58 -32.63
C ARG A 444 -35.15 6.18 -32.07
N ASN A 445 -36.21 5.37 -31.96
CA ASN A 445 -36.09 3.95 -31.61
C ASN A 445 -35.28 3.17 -32.66
N LEU A 446 -35.49 3.46 -33.95
CA LEU A 446 -34.76 2.80 -35.03
C LEU A 446 -33.26 3.10 -34.98
N VAL A 447 -32.89 4.36 -34.75
CA VAL A 447 -31.48 4.75 -34.56
C VAL A 447 -30.87 4.06 -33.33
N THR A 448 -31.63 3.96 -32.23
CA THR A 448 -31.18 3.25 -31.02
C THR A 448 -30.92 1.78 -31.31
N LEU A 449 -31.86 1.11 -31.99
CA LEU A 449 -31.75 -0.30 -32.37
C LEU A 449 -30.53 -0.54 -33.27
N MET A 450 -30.30 0.32 -34.25
CA MET A 450 -29.13 0.23 -35.11
C MET A 450 -27.81 0.45 -34.37
N SER A 451 -27.75 1.43 -33.46
CA SER A 451 -26.54 1.67 -32.67
C SER A 451 -26.20 0.47 -31.79
N ALA A 452 -27.22 -0.18 -31.22
CA ALA A 452 -27.04 -1.38 -30.43
C ALA A 452 -26.60 -2.56 -31.29
N ALA A 453 -27.18 -2.73 -32.47
CA ALA A 453 -26.72 -3.73 -33.45
C ALA A 453 -25.25 -3.49 -33.84
N SER A 454 -24.85 -2.26 -34.15
CA SER A 454 -23.45 -1.93 -34.47
C SER A 454 -22.50 -2.27 -33.31
N ASN A 455 -22.88 -1.98 -32.07
CA ASN A 455 -22.05 -2.27 -30.90
C ASN A 455 -21.89 -3.78 -30.66
N LEU A 456 -22.97 -4.55 -30.79
CA LEU A 456 -22.92 -6.01 -30.67
C LEU A 456 -22.01 -6.62 -31.74
N TYR A 457 -22.04 -6.09 -32.96
CA TYR A 457 -21.16 -6.56 -34.02
C TYR A 457 -19.68 -6.20 -33.78
N LEU A 458 -19.37 -5.02 -33.27
CA LEU A 458 -18.00 -4.68 -32.87
C LEU A 458 -17.47 -5.58 -31.74
N GLN A 459 -18.35 -6.09 -30.88
CA GLN A 459 -17.98 -7.05 -29.85
C GLN A 459 -17.76 -8.47 -30.39
N LEU A 460 -18.58 -8.90 -31.36
CA LEU A 460 -18.49 -10.22 -31.99
C LEU A 460 -17.35 -10.32 -33.01
N TYR A 461 -17.02 -9.21 -33.67
CA TYR A 461 -15.93 -9.09 -34.64
C TYR A 461 -14.88 -8.14 -34.07
N HIS A 462 -13.82 -8.68 -33.46
CA HIS A 462 -12.68 -7.93 -32.91
C HIS A 462 -11.88 -7.11 -33.94
N ASP A 463 -12.33 -7.04 -35.20
CA ASP A 463 -11.67 -6.31 -36.27
C ASP A 463 -12.33 -4.92 -36.42
N GLY A 464 -11.62 -3.89 -35.96
CA GLY A 464 -12.08 -2.50 -35.81
C GLY A 464 -12.37 -1.74 -37.11
N LYS A 465 -12.97 -2.40 -38.11
CA LYS A 465 -13.26 -1.83 -39.44
C LYS A 465 -14.74 -1.74 -39.78
N ILE A 466 -15.64 -2.35 -39.02
CA ILE A 466 -17.08 -2.28 -39.29
C ILE A 466 -17.69 -1.12 -38.49
N HIS A 467 -17.42 0.10 -38.94
CA HIS A 467 -18.25 1.23 -38.55
C HIS A 467 -19.52 1.20 -39.41
N LEU A 468 -20.70 1.04 -38.81
CA LEU A 468 -21.96 1.43 -39.44
C LEU A 468 -21.97 2.96 -39.58
N THR A 469 -21.19 3.52 -40.51
CA THR A 469 -21.34 4.90 -40.92
C THR A 469 -22.54 4.99 -41.84
N MET A 470 -23.68 5.32 -41.24
CA MET A 470 -24.88 5.78 -41.96
C MET A 470 -24.50 6.95 -42.89
N PRO A 471 -24.78 6.87 -44.20
CA PRO A 471 -24.79 8.05 -45.05
C PRO A 471 -25.82 9.03 -44.48
N SER A 472 -25.36 10.23 -44.11
CA SER A 472 -26.13 11.28 -43.45
C SER A 472 -27.40 11.72 -44.20
N GLU A 473 -27.56 11.31 -45.46
CA GLU A 473 -28.70 11.61 -46.32
C GLU A 473 -29.89 10.63 -46.18
N SER A 474 -29.75 9.55 -45.39
CA SER A 474 -30.73 8.43 -45.35
C SER A 474 -31.44 8.19 -44.00
N VAL A 475 -31.25 9.08 -43.01
CA VAL A 475 -31.86 8.93 -41.66
C VAL A 475 -33.39 8.90 -41.72
N ASP A 476 -33.99 9.58 -42.69
CA ASP A 476 -35.45 9.73 -42.80
C ASP A 476 -36.15 8.55 -43.52
N ASN A 477 -35.40 7.57 -44.06
CA ASN A 477 -35.95 6.42 -44.79
C ASN A 477 -36.03 5.18 -43.91
N LEU A 478 -37.20 5.01 -43.28
CA LEU A 478 -37.52 3.91 -42.37
C LEU A 478 -37.26 2.52 -42.97
N LEU A 479 -37.69 2.29 -44.20
CA LEU A 479 -37.56 0.97 -44.84
C LEU A 479 -36.14 0.69 -45.31
N TRP A 480 -35.41 1.71 -45.76
CA TRP A 480 -33.99 1.57 -46.07
C TRP A 480 -33.17 1.22 -44.83
N ASN A 481 -33.46 1.87 -43.69
CA ASN A 481 -32.77 1.61 -42.44
C ASN A 481 -33.05 0.20 -41.90
N LEU A 482 -34.29 -0.27 -42.00
CA LEU A 482 -34.65 -1.65 -41.66
C LEU A 482 -34.03 -2.67 -42.61
N LYS A 483 -34.06 -2.41 -43.91
CA LYS A 483 -33.42 -3.26 -44.91
C LYS A 483 -31.91 -3.34 -44.70
N SER A 484 -31.26 -2.22 -44.39
CA SER A 484 -29.83 -2.17 -44.09
C SER A 484 -29.49 -2.98 -42.85
N LEU A 485 -30.33 -2.93 -41.81
CA LEU A 485 -30.15 -3.75 -40.61
C LEU A 485 -30.37 -5.24 -40.88
N LEU A 486 -31.39 -5.60 -41.67
CA LEU A 486 -31.63 -6.99 -42.08
C LEU A 486 -30.49 -7.52 -42.97
N LEU A 487 -30.00 -6.71 -43.90
CA LEU A 487 -28.86 -7.04 -44.74
C LEU A 487 -27.61 -7.25 -43.88
N PHE A 488 -27.40 -6.41 -42.86
CA PHE A 488 -26.28 -6.54 -41.93
C PHE A 488 -26.36 -7.82 -41.08
N MET A 489 -27.57 -8.25 -40.70
CA MET A 489 -27.80 -9.53 -40.02
C MET A 489 -27.59 -10.77 -40.89
N THR A 490 -27.80 -10.62 -42.20
CA THR A 490 -27.77 -11.73 -43.17
C THR A 490 -26.49 -11.79 -44.00
N ALA A 491 -25.72 -10.70 -44.07
CA ALA A 491 -24.50 -10.61 -44.85
C ALA A 491 -23.40 -11.53 -44.31
N SER A 492 -22.70 -12.18 -45.23
CA SER A 492 -21.43 -12.86 -44.95
C SER A 492 -20.30 -11.83 -44.97
N TYR A 493 -19.37 -11.91 -44.03
CA TYR A 493 -18.19 -11.02 -43.88
C TYR A 493 -17.41 -10.80 -45.19
N LYS A 494 -17.50 -11.71 -46.17
CA LYS A 494 -16.85 -11.59 -47.50
C LYS A 494 -17.63 -10.77 -48.55
N ALA A 495 -18.85 -10.34 -48.28
CA ALA A 495 -19.67 -9.59 -49.24
C ALA A 495 -19.56 -8.06 -49.08
N GLN A 496 -18.99 -7.57 -47.98
CA GLN A 496 -18.84 -6.13 -47.73
C GLN A 496 -17.65 -5.50 -48.47
N GLU A 497 -16.63 -6.26 -48.87
CA GLU A 497 -15.55 -5.75 -49.75
C GLU A 497 -16.03 -5.48 -51.19
N ALA A 498 -17.15 -6.07 -51.61
CA ALA A 498 -17.67 -5.92 -52.98
C ALA A 498 -18.70 -4.79 -53.13
N SER A 499 -19.18 -4.18 -52.03
CA SER A 499 -20.11 -3.04 -52.10
C SER A 499 -19.44 -1.66 -52.02
N ASP A 500 -18.13 -1.62 -51.72
CA ASP A 500 -17.31 -0.40 -51.67
C ASP A 500 -16.49 -0.18 -52.97
N THR A 501 -16.74 -0.96 -54.03
CA THR A 501 -16.20 -0.74 -55.39
C THR A 501 -17.26 -0.37 -56.40
#